data_AF-A0A943JSC0-F1
#
_entry.id   AF-A0A943JSC0-F1
#
_cell.length_a   1.000
_cell.length_b   1.000
_cell.length_c   1.000
_cell.angle_alpha   90.00
_cell.angle_beta   90.00
_cell.angle_gamma   90.00
#
_symmetry.space_group_name_H-M   'P 1'
#
loop_
_entity.id
_entity.type
_entity.pdbx_description
1 polymer ?
#
loop_
_entity_poly.entity_id
_entity_poly.type
_entity_poly.pdbx_seq_one_letter_code
_entity_poly.pdbx_strand_id
1 'polypeptide(L)'
;MIDRINALGQYLVEKLGKPFNFKQIKGDHMYPGILFSFAGEDYLVTPDKAELEYTIALMGSRTFEDYPPKHARKYTHRKFGKINKKTQEIVNYKNKKYIIIKL
;
A
#
# COMPACT_ATOMS: atom_id res chain seq x y z
N MET A 1 8.35 -9.90 -1.76
CA MET A 1 7.30 -9.36 -2.65
C MET A 1 6.06 -10.24 -2.67
N ILE A 2 6.17 -11.53 -3.03
CA ILE A 2 5.03 -12.48 -3.05
C ILE A 2 4.33 -12.58 -1.69
N ASP A 3 5.10 -12.68 -0.59
CA ASP A 3 4.49 -12.77 0.74
C ASP A 3 3.69 -11.51 1.13
N ARG A 4 4.07 -10.31 0.66
CA ARG A 4 3.31 -9.06 0.88
C ARG A 4 1.99 -9.08 0.10
N ILE A 5 2.02 -9.55 -1.14
CA ILE A 5 0.81 -9.74 -1.96
C ILE A 5 -0.12 -10.77 -1.30
N ASN A 6 0.42 -11.85 -0.76
CA ASN A 6 -0.37 -12.88 -0.07
C ASN A 6 -0.95 -12.37 1.25
N ALA A 7 -0.20 -11.60 2.03
CA ALA A 7 -0.69 -10.96 3.24
C ALA A 7 -1.84 -9.99 2.93
N LEU A 8 -1.69 -9.18 1.87
CA LEU A 8 -2.76 -8.31 1.37
C LEU A 8 -3.96 -9.11 0.84
N GLY A 9 -3.72 -10.21 0.13
CA GLY A 9 -4.77 -11.09 -0.37
C GLY A 9 -5.60 -11.69 0.77
N GLN A 10 -4.95 -12.16 1.84
CA GLN A 10 -5.62 -12.66 3.03
C GLN A 10 -6.46 -11.56 3.72
N TYR A 11 -5.87 -10.39 3.91
CA TYR A 11 -6.57 -9.21 4.43
C TYR A 11 -7.85 -8.88 3.63
N LEU A 12 -7.74 -8.89 2.30
CA LEU A 12 -8.88 -8.60 1.42
C LEU A 12 -9.96 -9.68 1.49
N VAL A 13 -9.58 -10.95 1.59
CA VAL A 13 -10.55 -12.05 1.77
C VAL A 13 -11.32 -11.89 3.08
N GLU A 14 -10.65 -11.54 4.17
CA GLU A 14 -11.28 -11.29 5.47
C GLU A 14 -12.24 -10.09 5.41
N LYS A 15 -11.87 -9.00 4.74
CA LYS A 15 -12.71 -7.79 4.62
C LYS A 15 -13.87 -7.94 3.64
N LEU A 16 -13.69 -8.68 2.55
CA LEU A 16 -14.71 -8.86 1.50
C LEU A 16 -15.63 -10.04 1.75
N GLY A 17 -15.25 -10.97 2.64
CA GLY A 17 -16.01 -12.18 2.95
C GLY A 17 -16.13 -13.16 1.78
N LYS A 18 -15.28 -13.03 0.74
CA LYS A 18 -15.32 -13.83 -0.48
C LYS A 18 -13.91 -14.19 -0.96
N PRO A 19 -13.73 -15.37 -1.58
CA PRO A 19 -12.46 -15.74 -2.19
C PRO A 19 -12.11 -14.77 -3.33
N PHE A 20 -10.82 -14.46 -3.43
CA PHE A 20 -10.29 -13.39 -4.27
C PHE A 20 -9.10 -13.88 -5.10
N ASN A 21 -8.95 -13.39 -6.34
CA ASN A 21 -7.84 -13.73 -7.22
C ASN A 21 -6.66 -12.77 -7.02
N PHE A 22 -5.59 -13.25 -6.40
CA PHE A 22 -4.45 -12.42 -5.99
C PHE A 22 -3.71 -11.81 -7.19
N LYS A 23 -3.90 -12.34 -8.41
CA LYS A 23 -3.35 -11.76 -9.65
C LYS A 23 -3.91 -10.37 -9.98
N GLN A 24 -5.02 -9.96 -9.35
CA GLN A 24 -5.59 -8.63 -9.53
C GLN A 24 -4.90 -7.55 -8.69
N ILE A 25 -4.09 -7.94 -7.69
CA ILE A 25 -3.25 -7.00 -6.94
C ILE A 25 -2.10 -6.57 -7.84
N LYS A 26 -1.99 -5.27 -8.10
CA LYS A 26 -0.92 -4.70 -8.91
C LYS A 26 0.09 -4.00 -8.01
N GLY A 27 1.38 -4.31 -8.18
CA GLY A 27 2.44 -3.53 -7.57
C GLY A 27 2.55 -2.16 -8.23
N ASP A 28 2.91 -1.14 -7.45
CA ASP A 28 3.16 0.20 -7.95
C ASP A 28 4.62 0.34 -8.45
N HIS A 29 4.82 1.12 -9.51
CA HIS A 29 6.15 1.33 -10.09
C HIS A 29 6.98 2.38 -9.32
N MET A 30 6.33 3.39 -8.73
CA MET A 30 7.00 4.46 -7.97
C MET A 30 7.38 4.03 -6.56
N TYR A 31 6.62 3.09 -5.99
CA TYR A 31 6.81 2.57 -4.64
C TYR A 31 6.85 1.03 -4.68
N PRO A 32 7.87 0.47 -5.35
CA PRO A 32 7.93 -0.95 -5.66
C PRO A 32 8.00 -1.80 -4.40
N GLY A 33 7.17 -2.83 -4.36
CA GLY A 33 7.18 -3.82 -3.29
C GLY A 33 6.52 -3.37 -1.99
N ILE A 34 6.10 -2.12 -1.84
CA ILE A 34 5.38 -1.62 -0.65
C ILE A 34 3.98 -1.11 -0.97
N LEU A 35 3.80 -0.42 -2.10
CA LEU A 35 2.49 0.08 -2.53
C LEU A 35 1.87 -0.88 -3.53
N PHE A 36 0.62 -1.24 -3.27
CA PHE A 36 -0.17 -2.14 -4.09
C PHE A 36 -1.54 -1.53 -4.39
N SER A 37 -2.05 -1.72 -5.60
CA SER A 37 -3.38 -1.25 -5.99
C SER A 37 -4.31 -2.43 -6.22
N PHE A 38 -5.54 -2.33 -5.72
CA PHE A 38 -6.60 -3.29 -5.95
C PHE A 38 -7.96 -2.58 -6.04
N ALA A 39 -8.76 -2.89 -7.06
CA ALA A 39 -10.11 -2.35 -7.26
C ALA A 39 -10.23 -0.81 -7.17
N GLY A 40 -9.20 -0.07 -7.62
CA GLY A 40 -9.15 1.39 -7.55
C GLY A 40 -8.68 1.96 -6.21
N GLU A 41 -8.44 1.09 -5.23
CA GLU A 41 -7.88 1.43 -3.93
C GLU A 41 -6.38 1.13 -3.89
N ASP A 42 -5.65 1.83 -3.04
CA ASP A 42 -4.21 1.65 -2.87
C ASP A 42 -3.92 1.22 -1.43
N TYR A 43 -2.89 0.40 -1.24
CA TYR A 43 -2.56 -0.22 0.02
C TYR A 43 -1.04 -0.19 0.22
N LEU A 44 -0.60 0.37 1.34
CA LEU A 44 0.78 0.17 1.81
C LEU A 44 0.84 -1.12 2.60
N VAL A 45 1.79 -1.98 2.26
CA VAL A 45 1.95 -3.30 2.88
C VAL A 45 3.42 -3.55 3.17
N THR A 46 3.77 -3.68 4.44
CA THR A 46 5.14 -4.02 4.84
C THR A 46 5.17 -4.74 6.19
N PRO A 47 6.10 -5.70 6.39
CA PRO A 47 6.39 -6.24 7.71
C PRO A 47 7.28 -5.33 8.57
N ASP A 48 7.85 -4.27 8.01
CA ASP A 48 8.79 -3.37 8.68
C ASP A 48 8.18 -1.98 8.93
N LYS A 49 8.13 -1.60 10.20
CA LYS A 49 7.60 -0.30 10.62
C LYS A 49 8.49 0.86 10.17
N ALA A 50 9.81 0.68 10.14
CA ALA A 50 10.72 1.73 9.69
C ALA A 50 10.58 2.00 8.17
N GLU A 51 10.47 0.95 7.36
CA GLU A 51 10.18 1.06 5.92
C GLU A 51 8.85 1.78 5.67
N LEU A 52 7.83 1.50 6.50
CA LEU A 52 6.54 2.18 6.43
C LEU A 52 6.68 3.68 6.71
N GLU A 53 7.27 4.06 7.84
CA GLU A 53 7.43 5.46 8.24
C GLU A 53 8.26 6.24 7.23
N TYR A 54 9.36 5.65 6.74
CA TYR A 54 10.18 6.25 5.69
C TYR A 54 9.39 6.48 4.40
N THR A 55 8.62 5.47 3.96
CA THR A 55 7.81 5.59 2.74
C THR A 55 6.74 6.67 2.89
N ILE A 56 6.09 6.76 4.05
CA ILE A 56 5.08 7.79 4.30
C ILE A 56 5.71 9.18 4.32
N ALA A 57 6.85 9.35 4.99
CA ALA A 57 7.59 10.61 5.00
C ALA A 57 8.01 11.02 3.57
N LEU A 58 8.54 10.07 2.79
CA LEU A 58 8.91 10.28 1.39
C LEU A 58 7.70 10.72 0.55
N MET A 59 6.58 10.00 0.63
CA MET A 59 5.33 10.35 -0.06
C MET A 59 4.81 11.73 0.32
N GLY A 60 4.91 12.10 1.61
CA GLY A 60 4.48 13.40 2.11
C GLY A 60 5.40 14.56 1.73
N SER A 61 6.69 14.29 1.53
CA SER A 61 7.69 15.30 1.14
C SER A 61 7.68 15.62 -0.36
N ARG A 62 7.25 14.67 -1.19
CA ARG A 62 7.25 14.81 -2.66
C ARG A 62 6.14 15.73 -3.14
N THR A 63 6.49 16.61 -4.05
CA THR A 63 5.62 17.57 -4.72
C THR A 63 5.29 17.10 -6.14
N PHE A 64 4.56 17.92 -6.91
CA PHE A 64 4.15 17.58 -8.28
C PHE A 64 5.35 17.41 -9.22
N GLU A 65 6.42 18.18 -8.99
CA GLU A 65 7.62 18.21 -9.83
C GLU A 65 8.49 16.96 -9.65
N ASP A 66 8.39 16.31 -8.49
CA ASP A 66 9.14 15.09 -8.15
C ASP A 66 8.62 13.83 -8.87
N TYR A 67 7.47 13.92 -9.53
CA TYR A 67 6.85 12.82 -10.24
C TYR A 67 6.78 13.07 -11.75
N PRO A 68 6.88 12.02 -12.58
CA PRO A 68 6.58 12.14 -13.99
C PRO A 68 5.17 12.72 -14.20
N PRO A 69 4.96 13.59 -15.21
CA PRO A 69 3.69 14.33 -15.38
C PRO A 69 2.44 13.43 -15.41
N LYS A 70 2.55 12.23 -15.97
CA LYS A 70 1.45 11.23 -16.03
C LYS A 70 1.05 10.69 -14.65
N HIS A 71 1.94 10.77 -13.67
CA HIS A 71 1.82 10.16 -12.35
C HIS A 71 1.69 11.18 -11.23
N ALA A 72 2.13 12.41 -11.46
CA ALA A 72 2.12 13.48 -10.47
C ALA A 72 0.74 13.66 -9.83
N ARG A 73 -0.33 13.77 -10.63
CA ARG A 73 -1.71 13.89 -10.10
C ARG A 73 -2.14 12.71 -9.22
N LYS A 74 -1.67 11.48 -9.48
CA LYS A 74 -2.03 10.30 -8.68
C LYS A 74 -1.41 10.43 -7.28
N TYR A 75 -0.11 10.69 -7.21
CA TYR A 75 0.67 10.63 -5.97
C TYR A 75 0.67 11.94 -5.16
N THR A 76 0.35 13.08 -5.77
CA THR A 76 0.12 14.34 -5.02
C THR A 76 -1.34 14.54 -4.63
N HIS A 77 -2.23 13.60 -5.01
CA HIS A 77 -3.63 13.66 -4.62
C HIS A 77 -3.77 13.70 -3.09
N ARG A 78 -4.83 14.34 -2.59
CA ARG A 78 -5.16 14.43 -1.15
C ARG A 78 -5.20 13.06 -0.45
N LYS A 79 -5.49 12.00 -1.23
CA LYS A 79 -5.43 10.59 -0.81
C LYS A 79 -4.05 10.23 -0.24
N PHE A 80 -2.96 10.62 -0.90
CA PHE A 80 -1.59 10.35 -0.48
C PHE A 80 -1.03 11.43 0.48
N GLY A 81 -1.60 12.64 0.48
CA GLY A 81 -1.22 13.68 1.45
C GLY A 81 -1.71 13.43 2.89
N LYS A 82 -2.66 12.51 3.13
CA LYS A 82 -3.23 12.22 4.46
C LYS A 82 -2.87 10.84 5.01
N ILE A 83 -1.83 10.20 4.50
CA ILE A 83 -1.48 8.81 4.88
C ILE A 83 -1.20 8.68 6.39
N ASN A 84 -0.53 9.67 6.99
CA ASN A 84 -0.26 9.74 8.44
C ASN A 84 -1.51 9.66 9.33
N LYS A 85 -2.69 9.95 8.79
CA LYS A 85 -3.95 9.97 9.54
C LYS A 85 -4.78 8.69 9.34
N LYS A 86 -4.28 7.72 8.56
CA LYS A 86 -5.01 6.50 8.24
C LYS A 86 -4.70 5.39 9.23
N THR A 87 -5.71 4.56 9.47
CA THR A 87 -5.61 3.43 10.37
C THR A 87 -4.64 2.39 9.82
N GLN A 88 -3.77 1.89 10.70
CA GLN A 88 -2.89 0.77 10.42
C GLN A 88 -3.58 -0.51 10.88
N GLU A 89 -3.72 -1.47 9.98
CA GLU A 89 -4.25 -2.79 10.29
C GLU A 89 -3.10 -3.81 10.27
N ILE A 90 -3.16 -4.80 11.16
CA ILE A 90 -2.12 -5.82 11.29
C ILE A 90 -2.69 -7.15 10.84
N VAL A 91 -1.98 -7.82 9.93
CA VAL A 91 -2.31 -9.18 9.46
C VAL A 91 -1.14 -10.10 9.69
N ASN A 92 -1.43 -11.31 10.16
CA ASN A 92 -0.44 -12.36 10.34
C ASN A 92 -0.43 -13.28 9.13
N TYR A 93 0.73 -13.42 8.48
CA TYR A 93 0.93 -14.34 7.38
C TYR A 93 2.26 -15.09 7.57
N LYS A 94 2.23 -16.43 7.54
CA LYS A 94 3.39 -17.32 7.78
C LYS A 94 4.20 -16.92 9.03
N ASN A 95 3.53 -16.72 10.16
CA ASN A 95 4.14 -16.29 11.44
C ASN A 95 4.88 -14.94 11.39
N LYS A 96 4.64 -14.11 10.36
CA LYS A 96 5.14 -12.73 10.27
C LYS A 96 3.96 -11.77 10.33
N LYS A 97 4.15 -10.67 11.08
CA LYS A 97 3.22 -9.55 11.12
C LYS A 97 3.45 -8.66 9.90
N TYR A 98 2.39 -8.29 9.22
CA TYR A 98 2.37 -7.31 8.16
C TYR A 98 1.46 -6.16 8.57
N ILE A 99 1.96 -4.95 8.37
CA ILE A 99 1.21 -3.72 8.54
C ILE A 99 0.59 -3.37 7.20
N ILE A 100 -0.70 -3.08 7.21
CA ILE A 100 -1.49 -2.68 6.04
C ILE A 100 -2.11 -1.32 6.32
N ILE A 101 -1.89 -0.36 5.42
CA ILE A 101 -2.62 0.92 5.42
C ILE A 101 -3.41 1.00 4.12
N LYS A 102 -4.74 1.04 4.23
CA LYS A 102 -5.58 1.40 3.09
C LYS A 102 -5.46 2.90 2.85
N LEU A 103 -5.13 3.30 1.62
CA LEU A 103 -5.07 4.67 1.17
C LEU A 103 -6.38 5.06 0.49
#